data_AF-A0A367IWW2-F1
#
_entry.id   AF-A0A367IWW2-F1
#
_cell.length_a   1.000
_cell.length_b   1.000
_cell.length_c   1.000
_cell.angle_alpha   90.00
_cell.angle_beta   90.00
_cell.angle_gamma   90.00
#
_symmetry.space_group_name_H-M   'P 1'
#
loop_
_entity.id
_entity.type
_entity.pdbx_description
1 polymer ?
#
loop_
_entity_poly.entity_id
_entity_poly.type
_entity_poly.pdbx_seq_one_letter_code
_entity_poly.pdbx_strand_id
1 'polypeptide(L)'
;MQKLVARVGTFKQPYSRLFYTSSVLFKSEPIRYDDLGQRSIEDYPELIIGWSSSTDTLNTRTFVENGKFVDFLTKTLKENIHKVNDTNLKAMADWQKEGWMHIGDERDPPAWGRINFPEDIVGSVQLVNGIIQEGTYQPMPAHRLISGKGIFQLSEPLTRCVISAAKAKVSQ
;
A
#
# COMPACT_ATOMS: atom_id res chain seq x y z
N MET A 1 18.63 5.93 27.59
CA MET A 1 17.52 5.73 26.64
C MET A 1 18.04 5.99 25.23
N GLN A 2 18.15 4.95 24.41
CA GLN A 2 18.55 5.10 23.01
C GLN A 2 17.38 5.72 22.23
N LYS A 3 17.60 6.88 21.62
CA LYS A 3 16.63 7.52 20.71
C LYS A 3 16.38 6.57 19.53
N LEU A 4 15.17 6.07 19.38
CA LEU A 4 14.73 5.38 18.16
C LEU A 4 14.65 6.45 17.06
N VAL A 5 15.45 6.30 16.00
CA VAL A 5 15.50 7.21 14.84
C VAL A 5 14.80 6.49 13.69
N ALA A 6 13.75 7.07 13.11
CA ALA A 6 13.10 6.46 11.95
C ALA A 6 14.05 6.56 10.74
N ARG A 7 14.22 5.46 10.01
CA ARG A 7 14.99 5.44 8.77
C ARG A 7 14.19 4.74 7.68
N VAL A 8 14.23 5.31 6.49
CA VAL A 8 13.49 4.85 5.30
C VAL A 8 14.28 3.70 4.64
N GLY A 9 13.69 2.51 4.55
CA GLY A 9 14.25 1.35 3.86
C GLY A 9 13.47 1.00 2.58
N THR A 10 14.15 0.38 1.61
CA THR A 10 13.59 -0.07 0.33
C THR A 10 13.82 -1.56 0.13
N PHE A 11 12.77 -2.34 -0.11
CA PHE A 11 12.91 -3.74 -0.53
C PHE A 11 13.03 -3.82 -2.06
N LYS A 12 14.04 -4.53 -2.55
CA LYS A 12 14.26 -4.73 -3.98
C LYS A 12 13.41 -5.92 -4.46
N GLN A 13 12.14 -5.70 -4.73
CA GLN A 13 11.29 -6.66 -5.46
C GLN A 13 11.06 -6.17 -6.90
N PRO A 14 10.86 -7.08 -7.86
CA PRO A 14 10.98 -6.76 -9.27
C PRO A 14 9.93 -5.77 -9.79
N TYR A 15 8.84 -5.50 -9.06
CA TYR A 15 7.73 -4.66 -9.56
C TYR A 15 7.03 -3.71 -8.55
N SER A 16 7.51 -3.54 -7.31
CA SER A 16 6.86 -2.61 -6.37
C SER A 16 7.84 -2.02 -5.36
N ARG A 17 8.04 -0.70 -5.38
CA ARG A 17 8.83 0.02 -4.37
C ARG A 17 7.89 0.71 -3.37
N LEU A 18 7.49 -0.01 -2.32
CA LEU A 18 6.76 0.55 -1.17
C LEU A 18 7.55 0.37 0.13
N PHE A 19 7.36 1.32 1.05
CA PHE A 19 8.27 1.68 2.15
C PHE A 19 8.18 0.83 3.39
N TYR A 20 9.22 0.82 4.21
CA TYR A 20 9.16 0.25 5.55
C TYR A 20 10.26 0.84 6.46
N THR A 21 10.02 0.91 7.78
CA THR A 21 11.02 1.37 8.76
C THR A 21 11.55 0.18 9.59
N SER A 22 12.82 -0.16 9.39
CA SER A 22 13.60 -0.94 10.36
C SER A 22 15.01 -0.38 10.47
N SER A 23 15.57 -0.55 11.66
CA SER A 23 16.96 -0.27 11.96
C SER A 23 17.89 -1.14 11.10
N VAL A 24 18.87 -0.48 10.48
CA VAL A 24 20.11 -1.03 9.88
C VAL A 24 20.07 -1.43 8.38
N LEU A 25 20.81 -0.60 7.61
CA LEU A 25 21.51 -0.80 6.32
C LEU A 25 20.76 -1.46 5.14
N PHE A 26 20.45 -0.69 4.08
CA PHE A 26 20.89 -0.87 2.67
C PHE A 26 20.27 0.21 1.74
N LYS A 27 20.88 0.43 0.57
CA LYS A 27 20.74 1.57 -0.37
C LYS A 27 19.54 1.47 -1.36
N SER A 28 18.90 2.63 -1.61
CA SER A 28 18.23 3.15 -2.85
C SER A 28 16.69 3.13 -3.06
N GLU A 29 16.13 4.31 -3.43
CA GLU A 29 14.86 5.00 -3.06
C GLU A 29 13.51 4.68 -3.80
N PRO A 30 12.36 5.04 -3.18
CA PRO A 30 11.52 6.22 -3.56
C PRO A 30 11.27 7.22 -2.42
N ILE A 31 10.55 8.34 -2.65
CA ILE A 31 10.65 9.66 -1.95
C ILE A 31 12.14 9.97 -1.77
N ARG A 32 12.68 10.78 -2.68
CA ARG A 32 14.06 11.20 -2.51
C ARG A 32 14.19 11.79 -1.12
N TYR A 33 15.31 11.56 -0.41
CA TYR A 33 15.58 12.39 0.77
C TYR A 33 15.46 13.89 0.39
N ASP A 34 15.75 14.21 -0.88
CA ASP A 34 15.54 15.51 -1.52
C ASP A 34 14.08 16.00 -1.54
N ASP A 35 13.07 15.11 -1.64
CA ASP A 35 11.65 15.45 -1.62
C ASP A 35 11.18 15.89 -0.21
N LEU A 36 11.87 15.43 0.85
CA LEU A 36 11.64 15.87 2.23
C LEU A 36 12.36 17.18 2.55
N GLY A 37 13.36 17.57 1.74
CA GLY A 37 14.20 18.75 1.99
C GLY A 37 14.92 18.64 3.33
N GLN A 38 14.56 19.52 4.28
CA GLN A 38 15.09 19.53 5.66
C GLN A 38 14.13 18.87 6.69
N ARG A 39 12.98 18.36 6.25
CA ARG A 39 11.93 17.83 7.13
C ARG A 39 12.22 16.36 7.51
N SER A 40 11.75 15.94 8.67
CA SER A 40 11.92 14.57 9.15
C SER A 40 10.74 13.71 8.71
N ILE A 41 10.95 12.42 8.42
CA ILE A 41 9.84 11.51 8.11
C ILE A 41 8.90 11.33 9.31
N GLU A 42 9.42 11.56 10.52
CA GLU A 42 8.68 11.58 11.77
C GLU A 42 7.62 12.71 11.84
N ASP A 43 7.76 13.77 11.04
CA ASP A 43 6.75 14.83 10.92
C ASP A 43 5.51 14.33 10.14
N TYR A 44 5.63 13.20 9.43
CA TYR A 44 4.60 12.56 8.62
C TYR A 44 4.38 11.11 9.04
N PRO A 45 3.93 10.85 10.28
CA PRO A 45 3.79 9.49 10.80
C PRO A 45 2.83 8.63 9.99
N GLU A 46 1.88 9.21 9.25
CA GLU A 46 0.97 8.50 8.35
C GLU A 46 1.64 7.96 7.07
N LEU A 47 2.87 8.38 6.76
CA LEU A 47 3.62 7.86 5.61
C LEU A 47 4.54 6.68 5.99
N ILE A 48 4.60 6.34 7.27
CA ILE A 48 5.39 5.23 7.81
C ILE A 48 4.56 3.95 7.80
N ILE A 49 4.92 2.94 7.01
CA ILE A 49 4.14 1.70 6.90
C ILE A 49 4.09 0.90 8.21
N GLY A 50 5.17 0.90 8.98
CA GLY A 50 5.28 0.21 10.27
C GLY A 50 6.71 0.13 10.77
N TRP A 51 6.92 -0.65 11.83
CA TRP A 51 8.21 -0.79 12.55
C TRP A 51 8.59 -2.26 12.75
N SER A 52 9.89 -2.63 12.78
CA SER A 52 10.36 -3.92 13.34
C SER A 52 11.62 -3.67 14.15
N SER A 53 11.82 -4.58 15.11
CA SER A 53 13.08 -4.85 15.78
C SER A 53 14.10 -5.64 14.94
N SER A 54 13.67 -6.40 13.92
CA SER A 54 14.55 -7.16 13.02
C SER A 54 15.20 -6.25 11.98
N THR A 55 16.51 -6.38 11.81
CA THR A 55 17.33 -5.59 10.90
C THR A 55 17.52 -6.24 9.53
N ASP A 56 17.49 -7.57 9.49
CA ASP A 56 17.97 -8.32 8.32
C ASP A 56 16.82 -8.81 7.43
N THR A 57 15.73 -9.25 8.07
CA THR A 57 14.57 -9.79 7.37
C THR A 57 13.28 -9.30 7.99
N LEU A 58 12.37 -8.88 7.12
CA LEU A 58 11.04 -8.42 7.49
C LEU A 58 10.17 -9.63 7.80
N ASN A 59 9.76 -9.75 9.06
CA ASN A 59 9.02 -10.89 9.58
C ASN A 59 7.71 -10.41 10.22
N THR A 60 6.63 -11.15 9.99
CA THR A 60 5.31 -10.92 10.61
C THR A 60 5.35 -10.94 12.14
N ARG A 61 6.32 -11.60 12.76
CA ARG A 61 6.48 -11.66 14.23
C ARG A 61 7.09 -10.39 14.82
N THR A 62 7.95 -9.71 14.08
CA THR A 62 8.68 -8.53 14.57
C THR A 62 8.07 -7.23 14.07
N PHE A 63 7.26 -7.31 13.02
CA PHE A 63 6.65 -6.17 12.37
C PHE A 63 5.39 -5.71 13.09
N VAL A 64 5.33 -4.41 13.39
CA VAL A 64 4.19 -3.71 13.96
C VAL A 64 3.65 -2.76 12.92
N GLU A 65 2.41 -3.00 12.49
CA GLU A 65 1.69 -2.17 11.54
C GLU A 65 1.39 -0.78 12.12
N ASN A 66 1.48 0.24 11.27
CA ASN A 66 1.09 1.59 11.64
C ASN A 66 -0.35 1.88 11.20
N GLY A 67 -1.27 1.96 12.17
CA GLY A 67 -2.66 2.31 11.91
C GLY A 67 -2.83 3.64 11.15
N LYS A 68 -1.98 4.64 11.41
CA LYS A 68 -2.05 5.93 10.68
C LYS A 68 -1.77 5.77 9.19
N PHE A 69 -0.86 4.86 8.84
CA PHE A 69 -0.60 4.56 7.43
C PHE A 69 -1.74 3.78 6.80
N VAL A 70 -2.33 2.83 7.53
CA VAL A 70 -3.52 2.11 7.06
C VAL A 70 -4.68 3.08 6.80
N ASP A 71 -4.89 4.05 7.69
CA ASP A 71 -5.90 5.11 7.53
C ASP A 71 -5.60 5.98 6.31
N PHE A 72 -4.34 6.41 6.13
CA PHE A 72 -3.90 7.18 4.97
C PHE A 72 -4.10 6.42 3.65
N LEU A 73 -3.67 5.15 3.60
CA LEU A 73 -3.84 4.25 2.46
C LEU A 73 -5.33 4.10 2.11
N THR A 74 -6.14 3.76 3.10
CA THR A 74 -7.59 3.57 2.97
C THR A 74 -8.27 4.82 2.45
N LYS A 75 -7.95 5.98 3.03
CA LYS A 75 -8.49 7.28 2.60
C LYS A 75 -8.10 7.59 1.15
N THR A 76 -6.82 7.41 0.82
CA THR A 76 -6.29 7.69 -0.52
C THR A 76 -6.99 6.81 -1.57
N LEU A 77 -7.12 5.51 -1.31
CA LEU A 77 -7.80 4.60 -2.22
C LEU A 77 -9.28 4.97 -2.35
N LYS A 78 -9.97 5.26 -1.25
CA LYS A 78 -11.38 5.66 -1.28
C LYS A 78 -11.65 6.89 -2.13
N GLU A 79 -10.78 7.89 -2.05
CA GLU A 79 -10.91 9.15 -2.78
C GLU A 79 -10.55 9.04 -4.27
N ASN A 80 -9.70 8.07 -4.64
CA ASN A 80 -9.04 8.07 -5.95
C ASN A 80 -9.25 6.81 -6.80
N ILE A 81 -9.62 5.66 -6.24
CA ILE A 81 -9.62 4.37 -6.96
C ILE A 81 -10.46 4.38 -8.24
N HIS A 82 -11.61 5.07 -8.24
CA HIS A 82 -12.50 5.23 -9.39
C HIS A 82 -11.91 6.11 -10.51
N LYS A 83 -10.90 6.93 -10.20
CA LYS A 83 -10.20 7.83 -11.17
C LYS A 83 -8.96 7.18 -11.76
N VAL A 84 -8.43 6.13 -11.14
CA VAL A 84 -7.17 5.52 -11.55
C VAL A 84 -7.33 4.82 -12.91
N ASN A 85 -6.41 5.12 -13.83
CA ASN A 85 -6.36 4.46 -15.13
C ASN A 85 -5.60 3.14 -15.05
N ASP A 86 -6.22 2.14 -14.45
CA ASP A 86 -5.71 0.77 -14.36
C ASP A 86 -6.46 -0.13 -15.34
N THR A 87 -5.77 -0.59 -16.38
CA THR A 87 -6.34 -1.44 -17.44
C THR A 87 -6.85 -2.77 -16.90
N ASN A 88 -6.11 -3.42 -16.00
CA ASN A 88 -6.49 -4.73 -15.46
C ASN A 88 -7.71 -4.58 -14.56
N LEU A 89 -7.68 -3.59 -13.67
CA LEU A 89 -8.80 -3.31 -12.77
C LEU A 89 -10.07 -2.94 -13.54
N LYS A 90 -9.95 -2.12 -14.60
CA LYS A 90 -11.09 -1.77 -15.48
C LYS A 90 -11.59 -2.97 -16.27
N ALA A 91 -10.72 -3.84 -16.77
CA ALA A 91 -11.11 -5.05 -17.47
C ALA A 91 -11.86 -6.02 -16.53
N MET A 92 -11.39 -6.17 -15.28
CA MET A 92 -12.09 -6.96 -14.26
C MET A 92 -13.47 -6.38 -13.93
N ALA A 93 -13.54 -5.06 -13.74
CA ALA A 93 -14.80 -4.37 -13.49
C ALA A 93 -15.77 -4.54 -14.66
N ASP A 94 -15.28 -4.37 -15.89
CA ASP A 94 -16.07 -4.55 -17.11
C ASP A 94 -16.54 -6.00 -17.28
N TRP A 95 -15.72 -6.98 -16.91
CA TRP A 95 -16.12 -8.39 -16.95
C TRP A 95 -17.20 -8.72 -15.92
N GLN A 96 -17.08 -8.20 -14.69
CA GLN A 96 -18.02 -8.49 -13.60
C GLN A 96 -19.34 -7.70 -13.70
N LYS A 97 -19.31 -6.48 -14.27
CA LYS A 97 -20.43 -5.54 -14.46
C LYS A 97 -21.08 -4.99 -13.18
N GLU A 98 -21.54 -5.84 -12.27
CA GLU A 98 -22.37 -5.45 -11.13
C GLU A 98 -21.87 -6.02 -9.81
N GLY A 99 -22.30 -5.42 -8.70
CA GLY A 99 -22.06 -5.94 -7.35
C GLY A 99 -20.78 -5.42 -6.71
N TRP A 100 -20.12 -6.24 -5.89
CA TRP A 100 -18.89 -5.86 -5.20
C TRP A 100 -17.69 -6.60 -5.79
N MET A 101 -16.64 -5.85 -6.12
CA MET A 101 -15.39 -6.37 -6.65
C MET A 101 -14.26 -6.19 -5.64
N HIS A 102 -13.47 -7.23 -5.43
CA HIS A 102 -12.32 -7.21 -4.54
C HIS A 102 -11.08 -6.67 -5.25
N ILE A 103 -10.32 -5.84 -4.55
CA ILE A 103 -9.01 -5.34 -4.97
C ILE A 103 -7.97 -6.24 -4.32
N GLY A 104 -7.33 -7.09 -5.13
CA GLY A 104 -6.32 -8.02 -4.66
C GLY A 104 -4.98 -7.36 -4.37
N ASP A 105 -4.26 -7.94 -3.42
CA ASP A 105 -2.84 -7.67 -3.16
C ASP A 105 -2.00 -8.43 -4.20
N GLU A 106 -1.21 -7.70 -5.00
CA GLU A 106 -0.40 -8.29 -6.09
C GLU A 106 0.80 -9.10 -5.58
N ARG A 107 1.09 -9.08 -4.26
CA ARG A 107 2.12 -9.93 -3.67
C ARG A 107 1.77 -11.42 -3.77
N ASP A 108 0.47 -11.73 -3.81
CA ASP A 108 -0.05 -13.08 -3.85
C ASP A 108 -1.27 -13.19 -4.77
N PRO A 109 -1.06 -13.17 -6.10
CA PRO A 109 -2.15 -13.26 -7.05
C PRO A 109 -2.83 -14.64 -6.94
N PRO A 110 -4.17 -14.71 -6.99
CA PRO A 110 -4.89 -15.96 -6.88
C PRO A 110 -4.72 -16.77 -8.16
N ALA A 111 -4.95 -18.08 -8.06
CA ALA A 111 -5.07 -18.93 -9.26
C ALA A 111 -6.21 -18.43 -10.16
N TRP A 112 -6.12 -18.70 -11.46
CA TRP A 112 -7.12 -18.26 -12.42
C TRP A 112 -8.55 -18.69 -12.02
N GLY A 113 -9.48 -17.74 -12.02
CA GLY A 113 -10.88 -17.96 -11.60
C GLY A 113 -11.09 -18.10 -10.09
N ARG A 114 -10.09 -17.81 -9.25
CA ARG A 114 -10.20 -17.78 -7.79
C ARG A 114 -10.15 -16.36 -7.26
N ILE A 115 -10.74 -16.17 -6.08
CA ILE A 115 -10.67 -14.93 -5.29
C ILE A 115 -9.44 -15.02 -4.38
N ASN A 116 -8.78 -13.89 -4.11
CA ASN A 116 -7.72 -13.78 -3.11
C ASN A 116 -8.17 -14.28 -1.73
N PHE A 117 -7.21 -14.72 -0.91
CA PHE A 117 -7.49 -14.94 0.51
C PHE A 117 -7.83 -13.62 1.21
N PRO A 118 -8.63 -13.62 2.29
CA PRO A 118 -9.03 -12.39 2.98
C PRO A 118 -7.85 -11.49 3.39
N GLU A 119 -6.72 -12.06 3.76
CA GLU A 119 -5.49 -11.35 4.12
C GLU A 119 -4.75 -10.69 2.95
N ASP A 120 -5.10 -11.07 1.73
CA ASP A 120 -4.54 -10.58 0.45
C ASP A 120 -5.61 -9.86 -0.39
N ILE A 121 -6.71 -9.43 0.24
CA ILE A 121 -7.66 -8.46 -0.34
C ILE A 121 -7.40 -7.14 0.35
N VAL A 122 -7.03 -6.10 -0.40
CA VAL A 122 -6.76 -4.75 0.15
C VAL A 122 -8.09 -4.06 0.52
N GLY A 123 -9.10 -4.25 -0.31
CA GLY A 123 -10.43 -3.70 -0.11
C GLY A 123 -11.41 -4.14 -1.18
N SER A 124 -12.62 -3.59 -1.13
CA SER A 124 -13.68 -3.88 -2.08
C SER A 124 -14.33 -2.59 -2.56
N VAL A 125 -14.83 -2.60 -3.80
CA VAL A 125 -15.55 -1.47 -4.39
C VAL A 125 -16.87 -1.96 -4.99
N GLN A 126 -17.85 -1.08 -5.05
CA GLN A 126 -19.10 -1.36 -5.74
C GLN A 126 -18.94 -1.08 -7.24
N LEU A 127 -19.51 -1.95 -8.06
CA LEU A 127 -19.61 -1.83 -9.50
C LEU A 127 -21.07 -1.59 -9.90
N VAL A 128 -21.25 -0.70 -10.87
CA VAL A 128 -22.50 -0.52 -11.61
C VAL A 128 -22.13 -0.37 -13.09
N ASN A 129 -22.68 -1.20 -13.96
CA ASN A 129 -22.38 -1.27 -15.40
C ASN A 129 -20.87 -1.35 -15.73
N GLY A 130 -20.11 -2.06 -14.92
CA GLY A 130 -18.66 -2.24 -15.07
C GLY A 130 -17.82 -1.03 -14.64
N ILE A 131 -18.45 -0.06 -13.96
CA ILE A 131 -17.81 1.16 -13.49
C ILE A 131 -17.70 1.12 -11.97
N ILE A 132 -16.49 1.36 -11.47
CA ILE A 132 -16.20 1.52 -10.04
C ILE A 132 -16.88 2.77 -9.52
N GLN A 133 -17.75 2.62 -8.53
CA GLN A 133 -18.51 3.72 -7.95
C GLN A 133 -17.66 4.53 -6.96
N GLU A 134 -17.71 5.85 -7.08
CA GLU A 134 -17.02 6.78 -6.18
C GLU A 134 -17.47 6.60 -4.73
N GLY A 135 -16.51 6.70 -3.78
CA GLY A 135 -16.80 6.64 -2.35
C GLY A 135 -17.19 5.27 -1.80
N THR A 136 -17.30 4.24 -2.64
CA THR A 136 -17.75 2.90 -2.24
C THR A 136 -16.63 1.99 -1.73
N TYR A 137 -15.36 2.41 -1.82
CA TYR A 137 -14.24 1.64 -1.30
C TYR A 137 -14.41 1.30 0.19
N GLN A 138 -14.31 0.01 0.50
CA GLN A 138 -14.31 -0.52 1.86
C GLN A 138 -13.01 -1.30 2.09
N PRO A 139 -12.19 -0.94 3.10
CA PRO A 139 -10.99 -1.70 3.42
C PRO A 139 -11.35 -3.09 3.94
N MET A 140 -10.51 -4.08 3.66
CA MET A 140 -10.68 -5.43 4.20
C MET A 140 -10.05 -5.51 5.61
N PRO A 141 -10.84 -5.82 6.66
CA PRO A 141 -10.29 -5.87 8.03
C PRO A 141 -9.23 -6.95 8.25
N ALA A 142 -9.21 -7.98 7.40
CA ALA A 142 -8.24 -9.08 7.48
C ALA A 142 -6.94 -8.80 6.72
N HIS A 143 -6.88 -7.74 5.89
CA HIS A 143 -5.69 -7.41 5.10
C HIS A 143 -4.49 -7.19 6.00
N ARG A 144 -3.35 -7.76 5.63
CA ARG A 144 -2.07 -7.55 6.33
C ARG A 144 -1.13 -6.75 5.46
N LEU A 145 -0.47 -5.75 6.01
CA LEU A 145 0.57 -5.02 5.28
C LEU A 145 1.78 -5.92 5.01
N ILE A 146 2.00 -6.95 5.83
CA ILE A 146 3.09 -7.91 5.68
C ILE A 146 2.62 -9.34 5.89
N SER A 147 3.11 -10.24 5.04
CA SER A 147 2.93 -11.68 5.16
C SER A 147 4.26 -12.41 4.94
N GLY A 148 4.23 -13.76 4.96
CA GLY A 148 5.38 -14.56 4.56
C GLY A 148 5.84 -14.33 3.11
N LYS A 149 5.03 -13.66 2.29
CA LYS A 149 5.32 -13.29 0.90
C LYS A 149 5.92 -11.89 0.76
N GLY A 150 6.08 -11.17 1.86
CA GLY A 150 6.67 -9.84 1.91
C GLY A 150 5.65 -8.75 2.19
N ILE A 151 5.99 -7.53 1.79
CA ILE A 151 5.12 -6.36 1.92
C ILE A 151 3.98 -6.41 0.90
N PHE A 152 2.83 -5.85 1.25
CA PHE A 152 1.69 -5.69 0.34
C PHE A 152 2.11 -4.95 -0.95
N GLN A 153 1.48 -5.32 -2.05
CA GLN A 153 1.69 -4.73 -3.36
C GLN A 153 0.34 -4.34 -3.95
N LEU A 154 0.28 -3.13 -4.50
CA LEU A 154 -0.83 -2.70 -5.33
C LEU A 154 -0.39 -2.72 -6.78
N SER A 155 -1.36 -2.77 -7.68
CA SER A 155 -1.09 -2.51 -9.08
C SER A 155 -0.31 -1.21 -9.27
N GLU A 156 0.55 -1.20 -10.27
CA GLU A 156 1.43 -0.06 -10.55
C GLU A 156 0.66 1.29 -10.65
N PRO A 157 -0.52 1.39 -11.30
CA PRO A 157 -1.33 2.62 -11.27
C PRO A 157 -1.82 3.03 -9.88
N LEU A 158 -2.25 2.07 -9.04
CA LEU A 158 -2.68 2.33 -7.67
C LEU A 158 -1.50 2.73 -6.77
N THR A 159 -0.36 2.06 -6.92
CA THR A 159 0.89 2.41 -6.24
C THR A 159 1.28 3.85 -6.54
N ARG A 160 1.26 4.26 -7.82
CA ARG A 160 1.54 5.66 -8.20
C ARG A 160 0.54 6.65 -7.61
N CYS A 161 -0.73 6.29 -7.51
CA CYS A 161 -1.75 7.12 -6.87
C CYS A 161 -1.40 7.38 -5.39
N VAL A 162 -1.04 6.34 -4.64
CA VAL A 162 -0.64 6.46 -3.23
C VAL A 162 0.64 7.29 -3.08
N ILE A 163 1.64 7.07 -3.93
CA ILE A 163 2.89 7.86 -3.92
C ILE A 163 2.61 9.33 -4.22
N SER A 164 1.73 9.63 -5.18
CA SER A 164 1.35 11.00 -5.51
C SER A 164 0.68 11.71 -4.33
N ALA A 165 -0.24 11.03 -3.63
CA ALA A 165 -0.87 11.55 -2.42
C ALA A 165 0.14 11.79 -1.29
N ALA A 166 1.12 10.89 -1.12
CA ALA A 166 2.19 11.06 -0.14
C ALA A 166 3.07 12.28 -0.46
N LYS A 167 3.44 12.49 -1.73
CA LYS A 167 4.20 13.67 -2.17
C LYS A 167 3.44 14.97 -1.94
N ALA A 168 2.15 15.00 -2.26
CA ALA A 168 1.29 16.16 -2.01
C ALA A 168 1.22 16.50 -0.51
N LYS A 169 1.25 15.49 0.36
CA LYS A 169 1.32 15.66 1.82
C LYS A 169 2.63 16.30 2.29
N VAL A 170 3.76 15.87 1.74
CA VAL A 170 5.08 16.41 2.09
C VAL A 170 5.30 17.84 1.54
N SER A 171 4.63 18.19 0.44
CA SER A 171 4.73 19.52 -0.17
C SER A 171 3.83 20.59 0.46
N GLN A 172 2.91 20.20 1.35
CA GLN A 172 2.06 21.12 2.14
C GLN A 172 2.85 21.74 3.29
#